data_AF-A0AAN6RYT2-F1
#
_entry.id   AF-A0AAN6RYT2-F1
#
_cell.length_a   1.000
_cell.length_b   1.000
_cell.length_c   1.000
_cell.angle_alpha   90.00
_cell.angle_beta   90.00
_cell.angle_gamma   90.00
#
_symmetry.space_group_name_H-M   'P 1'
#
loop_
_entity.id
_entity.type
_entity.pdbx_description
1 polymer ?
#
loop_
_entity_poly.entity_id
_entity_poly.type
_entity_poly.pdbx_seq_one_letter_code
_entity_poly.pdbx_strand_id
1 'polypeptide(L)' 'RPGHPFIMINGLLYNIRPNGTRSLYVPYSEIKSILEAAYNNKHYFGRDRMLYELRGLLINKKTYLVKKYVKHCPACLLN' A
#
# COMPACT_ATOMS: atom_id res chain seq x y z
N ARG A 1 -4.11 -21.33 9.63
CA ARG A 1 -4.94 -20.14 9.92
C ARG A 1 -6.05 -20.10 8.87
N PRO A 2 -7.34 -20.10 9.24
CA PRO A 2 -8.42 -19.95 8.25
C PRO A 2 -8.16 -18.67 7.45
N GLY A 3 -8.24 -18.76 6.12
CA GLY A 3 -8.10 -17.61 5.26
C GLY A 3 -9.14 -16.56 5.62
N HIS A 4 -8.71 -15.29 5.76
CA HIS A 4 -9.67 -14.21 6.00
C HIS A 4 -10.57 -14.05 4.77
N PRO A 5 -11.89 -13.90 4.95
CA PRO A 5 -12.83 -13.86 3.84
C PRO A 5 -12.55 -12.64 2.97
N PHE A 6 -12.56 -12.88 1.66
CA PHE A 6 -12.62 -11.83 0.66
C PHE A 6 -14.08 -11.59 0.28
N ILE A 7 -14.42 -10.33 0.00
CA ILE A 7 -15.74 -9.93 -0.45
C ILE A 7 -15.62 -8.95 -1.62
N MET A 8 -16.55 -9.01 -2.56
CA MET A 8 -16.70 -8.02 -3.62
C MET A 8 -17.69 -6.94 -3.17
N ILE A 9 -17.29 -5.67 -3.22
CA ILE A 9 -18.15 -4.52 -2.93
C ILE A 9 -17.93 -3.50 -4.04
N ASN A 10 -18.98 -3.13 -4.76
CA ASN A 10 -18.92 -2.16 -5.87
C ASN A 10 -17.84 -2.48 -6.91
N GLY A 11 -17.65 -3.77 -7.23
CA GLY A 11 -16.63 -4.23 -8.19
C GLY A 11 -15.20 -4.29 -7.64
N LEU A 12 -14.99 -3.99 -6.35
CA LEU A 12 -13.67 -4.02 -5.70
C LEU A 12 -13.54 -5.18 -4.71
N LEU A 13 -12.37 -5.80 -4.68
CA LEU A 13 -12.07 -6.92 -3.79
C LEU A 13 -11.55 -6.43 -2.43
N TYR A 14 -12.27 -6.73 -1.36
CA TYR A 14 -11.87 -6.39 0.01
C TYR A 14 -11.53 -7.62 0.81
N ASN A 15 -10.54 -7.50 1.67
CA ASN A 15 -10.30 -8.44 2.75
C ASN A 15 -10.93 -7.91 4.04
N ILE A 16 -11.74 -8.74 4.71
CA ILE A 16 -12.36 -8.39 5.99
C ILE A 16 -11.56 -9.05 7.11
N ARG A 17 -11.02 -8.21 8.00
CA ARG A 17 -10.35 -8.67 9.22
C ARG A 17 -11.39 -9.03 10.30
N PRO A 18 -11.03 -9.84 11.31
CA PRO A 18 -11.94 -10.23 12.39
C PRO A 18 -12.57 -9.06 13.15
N ASN A 19 -11.88 -7.92 13.21
CA ASN A 19 -12.38 -6.69 13.85
C ASN A 19 -13.29 -5.85 12.94
N GLY A 20 -13.75 -6.39 11.80
CA GLY A 20 -14.59 -5.68 10.82
C GLY A 20 -13.83 -4.67 9.95
N THR A 21 -12.52 -4.48 10.17
CA THR A 21 -11.71 -3.59 9.32
C THR A 21 -11.62 -4.16 7.91
N ARG A 22 -11.92 -3.32 6.92
CA ARG A 22 -11.84 -3.65 5.50
C ARG A 22 -10.51 -3.16 4.94
N SER A 23 -9.84 -3.99 4.16
CA SER A 23 -8.66 -3.59 3.41
C SER A 23 -8.87 -3.88 1.93
N LEU A 24 -8.74 -2.86 1.09
CA LEU A 24 -8.87 -3.00 -0.36
C LEU A 24 -7.68 -3.79 -0.91
N TYR A 25 -7.92 -4.89 -1.61
CA TYR A 25 -6.89 -5.63 -2.30
C TYR A 25 -6.35 -4.81 -3.48
N VAL A 26 -5.03 -4.75 -3.59
CA VAL A 26 -4.34 -4.05 -4.67
C VAL A 26 -3.68 -5.08 -5.59
N PRO A 27 -4.06 -5.14 -6.88
CA PRO A 27 -3.37 -5.93 -7.88
C PRO A 27 -1.90 -5.54 -8.00
N TYR A 28 -1.03 -6.50 -8.32
CA TYR A 28 0.41 -6.25 -8.39
C TYR A 28 0.79 -5.17 -9.42
N SER A 29 0.06 -5.09 -10.53
CA SER A 29 0.26 -4.08 -11.58
C SER A 29 0.12 -2.63 -11.07
N GLU A 30 -0.79 -2.40 -10.11
CA GLU A 30 -1.13 -1.06 -9.63
C GLU A 30 -0.21 -0.57 -8.50
N ILE A 31 0.57 -1.47 -7.90
CA ILE A 31 1.39 -1.17 -6.72
C ILE A 31 2.34 0.00 -6.97
N LYS A 32 3.00 0.04 -8.13
CA LYS A 32 3.98 1.09 -8.44
C LYS A 32 3.32 2.48 -8.45
N SER A 33 2.22 2.62 -9.18
CA SER A 33 1.45 3.86 -9.29
C SER A 33 0.93 4.33 -7.93
N ILE A 34 0.47 3.40 -7.09
CA ILE A 34 0.02 3.70 -5.73
C ILE A 34 1.17 4.16 -4.83
N LEU A 35 2.35 3.54 -4.92
CA LEU A 35 3.52 3.96 -4.16
C LEU A 35 4.01 5.35 -4.57
N GLU A 36 4.01 5.65 -5.87
CA GLU A 36 4.30 6.98 -6.42
C GLU A 36 3.32 8.04 -5.89
N ALA A 37 2.01 7.74 -5.92
CA ALA A 37 0.99 8.64 -5.39
C ALA A 37 1.12 8.86 -3.87
N ALA A 38 1.39 7.79 -3.11
CA ALA A 38 1.51 7.85 -1.65
C ALA A 38 2.81 8.51 -1.18
N TYR A 39 3.90 8.37 -1.94
CA TYR A 39 5.15 9.06 -1.66
C TYR A 39 5.00 10.58 -1.79
N ASN A 40 4.07 11.01 -2.65
CA ASN A 40 3.73 12.40 -2.92
C ASN A 40 4.99 13.22 -3.21
N ASN A 41 5.44 13.22 -4.47
CA ASN A 41 6.68 13.85 -4.96
C ASN A 41 6.92 15.31 -4.49
N LYS A 42 5.91 15.99 -3.93
CA LYS A 42 6.00 17.33 -3.34
C LYS A 42 6.43 17.34 -1.85
N HIS A 43 6.20 16.25 -1.11
CA HIS A 43 6.36 16.20 0.35
C HIS A 43 7.32 15.12 0.87
N TYR A 44 7.91 14.31 -0.02
CA TYR A 44 8.94 13.30 0.30
C TYR A 44 8.64 12.53 1.59
N PHE A 45 7.49 11.85 1.62
CA PHE A 45 7.08 11.17 2.84
C PHE A 45 7.98 9.96 3.13
N GLY A 46 8.54 9.92 4.35
CA GLY A 46 9.31 8.80 4.83
C GLY A 46 8.48 7.50 4.95
N ARG A 47 9.19 6.38 5.11
CA ARG A 47 8.61 5.02 5.20
C ARG A 47 7.37 4.93 6.09
N ASP A 48 7.45 5.47 7.31
CA ASP A 48 6.41 5.30 8.31
C ASP A 48 5.13 6.08 7.94
N ARG A 49 5.30 7.25 7.32
CA ARG A 49 4.18 8.03 6.80
C ARG A 49 3.51 7.32 5.63
N MET A 50 4.27 6.77 4.68
CA MET A 50 3.70 5.97 3.59
C MET A 50 2.92 4.76 4.11
N LEU A 51 3.45 4.03 5.10
CA LEU A 51 2.75 2.88 5.69
C LEU A 51 1.45 3.29 6.37
N TYR A 52 1.42 4.47 6.99
CA TYR A 52 0.22 5.03 7.59
C TYR A 52 -0.84 5.37 6.55
N GLU A 53 -0.48 6.05 5.45
CA GLU A 53 -1.43 6.37 4.37
C GLU A 53 -1.97 5.10 3.71
N LEU A 54 -1.12 4.08 3.51
CA LEU A 54 -1.47 2.82 2.88
C LEU A 54 -2.13 1.80 3.85
N ARG A 55 -2.51 2.20 5.07
CA ARG A 55 -3.02 1.26 6.09
C ARG A 55 -4.31 0.54 5.67
N GLY A 56 -5.14 1.20 4.87
CA GLY A 56 -6.39 0.67 4.32
C GLY A 56 -6.21 -0.26 3.11
N LEU A 57 -4.99 -0.42 2.59
CA LEU A 57 -4.71 -1.27 1.45
C LEU A 57 -4.08 -2.60 1.86
N LEU A 58 -4.58 -3.67 1.26
CA LEU A 58 -3.98 -4.99 1.28
C LEU A 58 -3.05 -5.14 0.07
N ILE A 59 -1.78 -4.84 0.30
CA ILE A 59 -0.70 -5.01 -0.69
C ILE A 59 0.16 -6.19 -0.24
N ASN A 60 0.39 -7.14 -1.14
CA ASN A 60 1.29 -8.26 -0.87
C ASN A 60 2.71 -7.72 -0.61
N LYS A 61 3.36 -8.15 0.48
CA LYS A 61 4.68 -7.66 0.90
C LYS A 61 4.76 -6.12 1.05
N LYS A 62 3.66 -5.46 1.45
CA LYS A 62 3.54 -3.98 1.58
C LYS A 62 4.77 -3.31 2.21
N THR A 63 5.18 -3.75 3.39
CA THR A 63 6.31 -3.16 4.13
C THR A 63 7.62 -3.25 3.37
N TYR A 64 7.87 -4.37 2.68
CA TYR A 64 9.07 -4.55 1.86
C TYR A 64 9.05 -3.61 0.66
N LEU A 65 7.91 -3.50 -0.03
CA LEU A 65 7.77 -2.66 -1.21
C LEU A 65 7.92 -1.18 -0.86
N VAL A 66 7.31 -0.70 0.22
CA VAL A 66 7.49 0.67 0.71
C VAL A 66 8.96 0.94 1.05
N LYS A 67 9.61 0.04 1.80
CA LYS A 67 11.05 0.20 2.12
C LYS A 67 11.93 0.26 0.87
N LYS A 68 11.68 -0.64 -0.09
CA LYS A 68 12.40 -0.66 -1.37
C LYS A 68 12.18 0.63 -2.15
N TYR A 69 10.94 1.11 -2.21
CA TYR A 69 10.59 2.32 -2.93
C TYR A 69 11.26 3.56 -2.34
N VAL A 70 11.17 3.76 -1.01
CA VAL A 70 11.83 4.89 -0.32
C VAL A 70 13.35 4.85 -0.49
N LYS A 71 13.97 3.66 -0.43
CA LYS A 71 15.44 3.51 -0.59
C LYS A 71 15.92 3.85 -2.01
N HIS A 72 15.15 3.48 -3.03
CA HIS A 72 15.51 3.67 -4.44
C HIS A 72 14.74 4.82 -5.07
N CYS A 73 14.22 5.75 -4.27
CA CYS A 73 13.45 6.86 -4.78
C CYS A 73 14.37 7.75 -5.65
N PRO A 74 14.07 7.94 -6.94
CA PRO A 74 14.88 8.75 -7.84
C PRO A 74 15.05 10.19 -7.33
N ALA A 75 14.03 10.71 -6.68
CA ALA A 75 13.99 12.06 -6.17
C ALA A 75 14.79 12.24 -4.86
N CYS A 76 15.01 11.16 -4.09
CA CYS A 76 15.92 11.19 -2.92
C CYS A 76 17.40 11.21 -3.31
N LEU A 77 17.75 10.69 -4.49
CA LEU A 77 19.14 10.54 -4.94
C LEU A 77 19.71 11.80 -5.61
N LEU A 78 18.90 12.85 -5.74
CA LEU A 78 19.27 14.14 -6.35
C LEU A 78 19.64 15.22 -5.32
N ASN A 79 19.70 14.88 -4.02
CA ASN A 79 20.17 15.77 -2.95
C ASN A 79 21.55 15.36 -2.46
#